data_AF-A0A925JEE9-F1
#
_entry.id   AF-A0A925JEE9-F1
#
_cell.length_a   1.000
_cell.length_b   1.000
_cell.length_c   1.000
_cell.angle_alpha   90.00
_cell.angle_beta   90.00
_cell.angle_gamma   90.00
#
_symmetry.space_group_name_H-M   'P 1'
#
loop_
_entity.id
_entity.type
_entity.pdbx_description
1 polymer ?
#
loop_
_entity_poly.entity_id
_entity_poly.type
_entity_poly.pdbx_seq_one_letter_code
_entity_poly.pdbx_strand_id
1 'polypeptide(L)'
;RAAERTHAALVERIWSRVYMDDGLLLTGNVRHAFTEDACAAATLTEMLARMLARMFGARYPQHPVFTEPLGETEVARLVSGLFGGANQGSASVQELSRLFAAPLGLVSLRGDVYALEAGDQILKQPWVREVLAMTDEADGGVVPLEEIHRKLRSEPYGLLDEAQYLIFAALVAQRRIELVTSSGDRIGRRTLDLKLSWEEITGIARAATLLHGAEELTVWARLLTHQSDLASIADPLAREDVRAALSEWLEAWRSMHLLENFDALPDTGLTTRTWKLAASVRKSFGGAADAVEAALADIISLEEGLQRVADAFGDAPEQFARSTQQLTQLSSFINSLSIRERARTYLSSAEPTTVDEIESARRELLAMIEDMQSLFDRESNKRFDILWREFHARYGEHFATLHAETVGANANRRAIDTLTRGEEWREFEALSNLSIVNRQHWQQAIAMLEQARGSFCDLNVRQLLGERPACVCSFRLARAANLARLAQDLTDTLEHGRHAYRRTLALLSTPLAIALDAIARKEEDAETASRARHLSGAFARGTDLAHLTHADVQLIEQALQRMATPPPVRVHMPASEFGLLTRDELRARLNQWLDELPDHPALVEVVGESDADAG
;
A
#
# COMPACT_ATOMS: atom_id res chain seq x y z
N ARG A 1 5.48 -19.77 66.66
CA ARG A 1 4.97 -18.56 65.96
C ARG A 1 5.23 -17.25 66.72
N ALA A 2 4.71 -17.03 67.94
CA ALA A 2 4.99 -15.78 68.67
C ALA A 2 6.46 -15.66 69.13
N ALA A 3 6.99 -16.71 69.76
CA ALA A 3 8.40 -16.76 70.18
C ALA A 3 9.39 -16.67 69.01
N GLU A 4 9.10 -17.32 67.88
CA GLU A 4 9.90 -17.21 66.64
C GLU A 4 9.96 -15.77 66.11
N ARG A 5 8.84 -15.03 66.13
CA ARG A 5 8.80 -13.62 65.74
C ARG A 5 9.61 -12.73 66.69
N THR A 6 9.55 -12.99 67.99
CA THR A 6 10.34 -12.26 68.99
C THR A 6 11.84 -12.53 68.84
N HIS A 7 12.24 -13.78 68.61
CA HIS A 7 13.65 -14.13 68.38
C HIS A 7 14.18 -13.56 67.06
N ALA A 8 13.40 -13.60 65.99
CA ALA A 8 13.77 -12.98 64.72
C ALA A 8 14.00 -11.46 64.87
N ALA A 9 13.10 -10.75 65.53
CA ALA A 9 13.23 -9.31 65.78
C ALA A 9 14.43 -8.95 66.68
N LEU A 10 14.78 -9.82 67.65
CA LEU A 10 15.96 -9.63 68.49
C LEU A 10 17.26 -9.85 67.70
N VAL A 11 17.31 -10.89 66.87
CA VAL A 11 18.46 -11.17 66.00
C VAL A 11 18.66 -10.03 65.01
N GLU A 12 17.58 -9.52 64.40
CA GLU A 12 17.62 -8.37 63.50
C GLU A 12 18.17 -7.12 64.19
N ARG A 13 17.70 -6.81 65.40
CA ARG A 13 18.23 -5.68 66.20
C ARG A 13 19.71 -5.84 66.57
N ILE A 14 20.15 -7.04 66.96
CA ILE A 14 21.56 -7.29 67.26
C ILE A 14 22.40 -7.14 66.00
N TRP A 15 21.92 -7.65 64.87
CA TRP A 15 22.61 -7.57 63.60
C TRP A 15 22.76 -6.12 63.12
N SER A 16 21.67 -5.33 63.11
CA SER A 16 21.71 -3.91 62.76
C SER A 16 22.67 -3.13 63.64
N ARG A 17 22.65 -3.40 64.95
CA ARG A 17 23.57 -2.71 65.87
C ARG A 17 25.03 -3.04 65.59
N VAL A 18 25.38 -4.32 65.45
CA VAL A 18 26.78 -4.74 65.29
C VAL A 18 27.36 -4.35 63.93
N TYR A 19 26.56 -4.44 62.87
CA TYR A 19 27.06 -4.29 61.50
C TYR A 19 26.73 -2.95 60.85
N MET A 20 25.72 -2.21 61.33
CA MET A 20 25.29 -0.93 60.75
C MET A 20 25.58 0.23 61.70
N ASP A 21 25.10 0.16 62.96
CA ASP A 21 25.26 1.27 63.92
C ASP A 21 26.71 1.39 64.43
N ASP A 22 27.29 0.27 64.85
CA ASP A 22 28.68 0.18 65.33
C ASP A 22 29.66 -0.23 64.20
N GLY A 23 29.12 -0.53 63.01
CA GLY A 23 29.89 -0.93 61.83
C GLY A 23 30.70 0.23 61.25
N LEU A 24 31.91 -0.07 60.77
CA LEU A 24 32.77 0.92 60.11
C LEU A 24 33.25 0.40 58.76
N LEU A 25 33.18 1.25 57.74
CA LEU A 25 33.82 1.01 56.46
C LEU A 25 35.26 1.54 56.52
N LEU A 26 36.22 0.67 56.23
CA LEU A 26 37.65 1.00 56.24
C LEU A 26 38.15 1.22 54.82
N THR A 27 38.70 2.40 54.53
CA THR A 27 39.42 2.67 53.27
C THR A 27 40.87 3.05 53.59
N GLY A 28 41.80 2.10 53.42
CA GLY A 28 43.17 2.24 53.91
C GLY A 28 43.19 2.44 55.44
N ASN A 29 43.70 3.59 55.89
CA ASN A 29 43.75 3.95 57.32
C ASN A 29 42.57 4.82 57.78
N VAL A 30 41.64 5.17 56.89
CA VAL A 30 40.51 6.04 57.21
C VAL A 30 39.28 5.22 57.59
N ARG A 31 38.61 5.62 58.67
CA ARG A 31 37.40 4.98 59.19
C ARG A 31 36.18 5.81 58.83
N HIS A 32 35.19 5.20 58.19
CA HIS A 32 33.94 5.85 57.82
C HIS A 32 32.77 5.18 58.54
N ALA A 33 32.04 5.94 59.35
CA ALA A 33 30.76 5.49 59.90
C ALA A 33 29.70 5.44 58.80
N PHE A 34 28.80 4.47 58.86
CA PHE A 34 27.67 4.40 57.92
C PHE A 34 26.77 5.62 58.10
N THR A 35 26.39 6.26 56.98
CA THR A 35 25.45 7.37 57.02
C THR A 35 24.02 6.87 57.23
N GLU A 36 23.15 7.68 57.81
CA GLU A 36 21.72 7.33 57.98
C GLU A 36 21.07 6.96 56.64
N ASP A 37 21.43 7.66 55.57
CA ASP A 37 20.98 7.37 54.21
C ASP A 37 21.49 6.00 53.70
N ALA A 38 22.73 5.63 54.01
CA ALA A 38 23.24 4.30 53.66
C ALA A 38 22.53 3.19 54.45
N CYS A 39 22.29 3.40 55.76
CA CYS A 39 21.60 2.44 56.62
C CYS A 39 20.12 2.24 56.24
N ALA A 40 19.49 3.22 55.59
CA ALA A 40 18.13 3.14 55.09
C ALA A 40 17.99 2.38 53.76
N ALA A 41 19.09 1.96 53.13
CA ALA A 41 19.07 1.24 51.87
C ALA A 41 18.44 -0.16 52.00
N ALA A 42 17.71 -0.60 50.97
CA ALA A 42 17.01 -1.87 51.00
C ALA A 42 17.94 -3.08 50.76
N THR A 43 19.15 -2.83 50.25
CA THR A 43 20.14 -3.86 49.93
C THR A 43 21.54 -3.44 50.34
N LEU A 44 22.41 -4.43 50.59
CA LEU A 44 23.83 -4.21 50.87
C LEU A 44 24.53 -3.45 49.73
N THR A 45 24.19 -3.76 48.48
CA THR A 45 24.75 -3.08 47.30
C THR A 45 24.42 -1.60 47.29
N GLU A 46 23.15 -1.25 47.56
CA GLU A 46 22.70 0.14 47.61
C GLU A 46 23.33 0.90 48.79
N MET A 47 23.44 0.25 49.96
CA MET A 47 24.15 0.81 51.12
C MET A 47 25.60 1.14 50.76
N LEU A 48 26.32 0.18 50.18
CA LEU A 48 27.73 0.37 49.80
C LEU A 48 27.87 1.42 48.70
N ALA A 49 26.97 1.46 47.70
CA ALA A 49 26.99 2.48 46.66
C ALA A 49 26.87 3.89 47.24
N ARG A 50 25.91 4.12 48.16
CA ARG A 50 25.72 5.42 48.83
C ARG A 50 26.95 5.82 49.65
N MET A 51 27.56 4.87 50.35
CA MET A 51 28.79 5.10 51.13
C MET A 51 30.01 5.42 50.25
N LEU A 52 30.20 4.64 49.19
CA LEU A 52 31.38 4.71 48.33
C LEU A 52 31.30 5.89 47.34
N ALA A 53 30.11 6.32 46.94
CA ALA A 53 29.90 7.37 45.93
C ALA A 53 30.65 8.67 46.26
N ARG A 54 30.56 9.16 47.51
CA ARG A 54 31.25 10.38 47.93
C ARG A 54 32.78 10.21 47.91
N MET A 55 33.27 9.04 48.29
CA MET A 55 34.70 8.75 48.33
C MET A 55 35.27 8.64 46.91
N PHE A 56 34.57 7.96 46.01
CA PHE A 56 34.96 7.88 44.61
C PHE A 56 34.83 9.22 43.90
N GLY A 57 33.79 10.01 44.17
CA GLY A 57 33.64 11.36 43.61
C GLY A 57 34.75 12.33 44.05
N ALA A 58 35.28 12.19 45.26
CA ALA A 58 36.43 12.97 45.72
C ALA A 58 37.75 12.49 45.10
N ARG A 59 37.91 11.18 44.91
CA ARG A 59 39.14 10.57 44.37
C ARG A 59 39.23 10.65 42.84
N TYR A 60 38.10 10.63 42.14
CA TYR A 60 38.01 10.66 40.69
C TYR A 60 37.06 11.79 40.25
N PRO A 61 37.47 13.05 40.41
CA PRO A 61 36.59 14.20 40.19
C PRO A 61 36.16 14.36 38.72
N GLN A 62 36.83 13.69 37.79
CA GLN A 62 36.52 13.72 36.36
C GLN A 62 35.89 12.41 35.88
N HIS A 63 35.48 11.50 36.76
CA HIS A 63 34.81 10.27 36.34
C HIS A 63 33.43 10.58 35.72
N PRO A 64 33.08 10.00 34.55
CA PRO A 64 31.77 10.18 33.93
C PRO A 64 30.65 9.57 34.79
N VAL A 65 29.47 10.16 34.79
CA VAL A 65 28.33 9.64 35.54
C VAL A 65 27.53 8.68 34.67
N PHE A 66 27.59 7.39 34.99
CA PHE A 66 26.75 6.36 34.37
C PHE A 66 25.54 6.07 35.25
N THR A 67 24.36 5.96 34.65
CA THR A 67 23.12 5.59 35.35
C THR A 67 22.92 4.08 35.46
N GLU A 68 23.67 3.30 34.67
CA GLU A 68 23.63 1.85 34.61
C GLU A 68 25.07 1.28 34.60
N PRO A 69 25.28 0.01 34.99
CA PRO A 69 26.59 -0.63 34.86
C PRO A 69 26.93 -0.87 33.38
N LEU A 70 28.15 -0.50 32.98
CA LEU A 70 28.68 -0.77 31.64
C LEU A 70 29.43 -2.11 31.65
N GLY A 71 29.03 -3.06 30.81
CA GLY A 71 29.70 -4.35 30.64
C GLY A 71 30.16 -4.61 29.20
N GLU A 72 30.84 -5.74 28.99
CA GLU A 72 31.40 -6.13 27.69
C GLU A 72 30.33 -6.26 26.58
N THR A 73 29.11 -6.68 26.94
CA THR A 73 28.01 -6.86 25.98
C THR A 73 27.54 -5.52 25.43
N GLU A 74 27.39 -4.52 26.30
CA GLU A 74 27.02 -3.15 25.92
C GLU A 74 28.11 -2.52 25.06
N VAL A 75 29.39 -2.72 25.43
CA VAL A 75 30.54 -2.28 24.65
C VAL A 75 30.52 -2.88 23.24
N ALA A 76 30.44 -4.21 23.12
CA ALA A 76 30.45 -4.87 21.81
C ALA A 76 29.31 -4.38 20.90
N ARG A 77 28.12 -4.13 21.46
CA ARG A 77 26.97 -3.58 20.74
C ARG A 77 27.21 -2.15 20.26
N LEU A 78 27.77 -1.28 21.10
CA LEU A 78 28.11 0.08 20.70
C LEU A 78 29.25 0.12 19.68
N VAL A 79 30.29 -0.70 19.85
CA VAL A 79 31.41 -0.81 18.90
C VAL A 79 30.92 -1.25 17.52
N SER A 80 30.15 -2.32 17.43
CA SER A 80 29.64 -2.79 16.13
C SER A 80 28.53 -1.90 15.55
N GLY A 81 27.57 -1.49 16.39
CA GLY A 81 26.37 -0.78 15.98
C GLY A 81 26.59 0.71 15.70
N LEU A 82 27.17 1.43 16.68
CA LEU A 82 27.38 2.87 16.62
C LEU A 82 28.68 3.21 15.88
N PHE A 83 29.82 2.72 16.40
CA PHE A 83 31.16 3.12 15.92
C PHE A 83 31.55 2.45 14.60
N GLY A 84 31.18 1.18 14.41
CA GLY A 84 31.32 0.43 13.15
C GLY A 84 30.28 0.79 12.09
N GLY A 85 29.23 1.54 12.46
CA GLY A 85 28.22 2.06 11.53
C GLY A 85 27.19 1.04 11.04
N ALA A 86 27.11 -0.15 11.64
CA ALA A 86 26.22 -1.20 11.15
C ALA A 86 24.73 -0.93 11.42
N ASN A 87 24.37 -0.33 12.56
CA ASN A 87 22.98 -0.21 13.03
C ASN A 87 22.74 1.07 13.87
N GLN A 88 23.28 2.21 13.44
CA GLN A 88 23.23 3.47 14.20
C GLN A 88 21.82 3.90 14.58
N GLY A 89 20.82 3.71 13.69
CA GLY A 89 19.43 4.10 13.95
C GLY A 89 18.61 3.13 14.82
N SER A 90 19.18 2.01 15.28
CA SER A 90 18.40 1.04 16.06
C SER A 90 18.10 1.57 17.48
N ALA A 91 16.87 1.36 17.95
CA ALA A 91 16.44 1.85 19.27
C ALA A 91 17.35 1.38 20.42
N SER A 92 17.84 0.13 20.35
CA SER A 92 18.78 -0.40 21.35
C SER A 92 20.14 0.30 21.32
N VAL A 93 20.69 0.61 20.13
CA VAL A 93 21.97 1.34 20.02
C VAL A 93 21.81 2.78 20.47
N GLN A 94 20.67 3.41 20.16
CA GLN A 94 20.35 4.76 20.59
C GLN A 94 20.23 4.88 22.12
N GLU A 95 19.56 3.92 22.76
CA GLU A 95 19.47 3.89 24.22
C GLU A 95 20.83 3.66 24.89
N LEU A 96 21.63 2.72 24.37
CA LEU A 96 23.00 2.52 24.86
C LEU A 96 23.89 3.76 24.63
N SER A 97 23.66 4.48 23.53
CA SER A 97 24.38 5.73 23.24
C SER A 97 24.04 6.81 24.26
N ARG A 98 22.77 6.93 24.65
CA ARG A 98 22.30 7.83 25.71
C ARG A 98 22.90 7.49 27.07
N LEU A 99 22.93 6.19 27.43
CA LEU A 99 23.39 5.70 28.74
C LEU A 99 24.90 5.78 28.92
N PHE A 100 25.68 5.51 27.86
CA PHE A 100 27.13 5.27 27.98
C PHE A 100 28.00 6.16 27.09
N ALA A 101 27.62 6.38 25.83
CA ALA A 101 28.44 7.18 24.91
C ALA A 101 28.30 8.69 25.17
N ALA A 102 27.11 9.16 25.56
CA ALA A 102 26.85 10.57 25.83
C ALA A 102 27.54 11.09 27.10
N PRO A 103 27.55 10.37 28.26
CA PRO A 103 28.33 10.78 29.43
C PRO A 103 29.84 10.84 29.17
N LEU A 104 30.34 10.04 28.22
CA LEU A 104 31.73 10.07 27.77
C LEU A 104 32.00 11.17 26.73
N GLY A 105 30.98 11.92 26.31
CA GLY A 105 31.11 12.97 25.30
C GLY A 105 31.51 12.46 23.91
N LEU A 106 31.21 11.19 23.60
CA LEU A 106 31.57 10.55 22.33
C LEU A 106 30.49 10.74 21.24
N VAL A 107 29.30 11.20 21.63
CA VAL A 107 28.14 11.44 20.76
C VAL A 107 27.46 12.76 21.10
N SER A 108 26.81 13.37 20.11
CA SER A 108 25.84 14.46 20.29
C SER A 108 24.46 14.05 19.78
N LEU A 109 23.44 14.65 20.39
CA LEU A 109 22.08 14.59 19.88
C LEU A 109 21.96 15.48 18.64
N ARG A 110 21.66 14.88 17.48
CA ARG A 110 21.41 15.57 16.22
C ARG A 110 20.00 15.22 15.75
N GLY A 111 19.08 16.19 15.86
CA GLY A 111 17.65 15.89 15.76
C GLY A 111 17.23 14.97 16.91
N ASP A 112 16.66 13.82 16.59
CA ASP A 112 16.18 12.83 17.57
C ASP A 112 17.12 11.61 17.73
N VAL A 113 18.32 11.65 17.14
CA VAL A 113 19.28 10.54 17.19
C VAL A 113 20.64 10.98 17.72
N TYR A 114 21.24 10.15 18.55
CA TYR A 114 22.64 10.25 18.94
C TYR A 114 23.53 9.81 17.78
N ALA A 115 24.39 10.73 17.35
CA ALA A 115 25.39 10.50 16.32
C ALA A 115 26.79 10.74 16.90
N LEU A 116 27.79 10.11 16.30
CA LEU A 116 29.19 10.27 16.65
C LEU A 116 29.57 11.77 16.71
N GLU A 117 30.22 12.19 17.79
CA GLU A 117 30.68 13.57 17.92
C GLU A 117 31.79 13.83 16.91
N ALA A 118 31.56 14.69 15.93
CA ALA A 118 32.55 15.05 14.92
C ALA A 118 33.21 16.40 15.25
N GLY A 119 34.49 16.54 14.93
CA GLY A 119 35.24 17.80 15.08
C GLY A 119 35.95 17.95 16.43
N ASP A 120 36.15 19.19 16.85
CA ASP A 120 37.00 19.53 18.02
C ASP A 120 36.29 19.38 19.38
N GLN A 121 34.99 19.06 19.38
CA GLN A 121 34.21 18.94 20.61
C GLN A 121 34.60 17.71 21.43
N ILE A 122 34.87 16.57 20.77
CA ILE A 122 35.41 15.39 21.45
C ILE A 122 36.79 15.67 22.05
N LEU A 123 37.58 16.56 21.42
CA LEU A 123 38.86 17.01 21.94
C LEU A 123 38.70 17.85 23.21
N LYS A 124 37.49 18.23 23.63
CA LYS A 124 37.28 18.88 24.94
C LYS A 124 37.30 17.89 26.09
N GLN A 125 37.11 16.60 25.82
CA GLN A 125 37.09 15.58 26.85
C GLN A 125 38.51 15.31 27.39
N PRO A 126 38.74 15.40 28.71
CA PRO A 126 40.06 15.24 29.30
C PRO A 126 40.76 13.91 28.97
N TRP A 127 40.03 12.79 29.04
CA TRP A 127 40.57 11.46 28.72
C TRP A 127 40.92 11.30 27.24
N VAL A 128 40.18 11.95 26.33
CA VAL A 128 40.51 11.94 24.90
C VAL A 128 41.80 12.69 24.63
N ARG A 129 41.98 13.88 25.25
CA ARG A 129 43.23 14.64 25.15
C ARG A 129 44.42 13.85 25.64
N GLU A 130 44.27 13.12 26.74
CA GLU A 130 45.34 12.30 27.30
C GLU A 130 45.78 11.21 26.32
N VAL A 131 44.83 10.46 25.75
CA VAL A 131 45.13 9.41 24.76
C VAL A 131 45.86 10.00 23.55
N LEU A 132 45.36 11.12 23.02
CA LEU A 132 45.96 11.76 21.85
C LEU A 132 47.35 12.31 22.16
N ALA A 133 47.54 12.97 23.31
CA ALA A 133 48.84 13.48 23.74
C ALA A 133 49.87 12.34 23.85
N MET A 134 49.51 11.20 24.43
CA MET A 134 50.39 10.04 24.50
C MET A 134 50.77 9.51 23.11
N THR A 135 49.82 9.45 22.17
CA THR A 135 50.11 9.04 20.78
C THR A 135 50.92 10.09 20.00
N ASP A 136 50.77 11.37 20.33
CA ASP A 136 51.49 12.47 19.70
C ASP A 136 52.95 12.53 20.22
N GLU A 137 53.15 12.30 21.52
CA GLU A 137 54.49 12.17 22.14
C GLU A 137 55.28 10.97 21.60
N ALA A 138 54.58 9.92 21.15
CA ALA A 138 55.19 8.74 20.54
C ALA A 138 55.65 8.96 19.08
N ASP A 139 55.34 10.11 18.47
CA ASP A 139 55.78 10.54 17.13
C ASP A 139 55.67 9.43 16.05
N GLY A 140 54.47 8.86 15.93
CA GLY A 140 54.17 7.77 14.98
C GLY A 140 54.49 6.35 15.49
N GLY A 141 55.10 6.23 16.68
CA GLY A 141 55.29 4.99 17.41
C GLY A 141 53.99 4.40 17.97
N VAL A 142 54.07 3.13 18.40
CA VAL A 142 52.96 2.44 19.07
C VAL A 142 53.08 2.65 20.58
N VAL A 143 52.05 3.24 21.19
CA VAL A 143 51.93 3.37 22.64
C VAL A 143 51.35 2.07 23.20
N PRO A 144 51.99 1.41 24.18
CA PRO A 144 51.46 0.19 24.78
C PRO A 144 50.09 0.42 25.43
N LEU A 145 49.14 -0.48 25.18
CA LEU A 145 47.76 -0.33 25.64
C LEU A 145 47.68 -0.32 27.18
N GLU A 146 48.53 -1.11 27.85
CA GLU A 146 48.65 -1.16 29.31
C GLU A 146 49.01 0.21 29.92
N GLU A 147 49.84 0.99 29.22
CA GLU A 147 50.25 2.31 29.67
C GLU A 147 49.08 3.29 29.67
N ILE A 148 48.28 3.25 28.60
CA ILE A 148 47.06 4.05 28.46
C ILE A 148 46.02 3.60 29.50
N HIS A 149 45.83 2.28 29.68
CA HIS A 149 44.93 1.73 30.67
C HIS A 149 45.24 2.21 32.09
N ARG A 150 46.51 2.10 32.48
CA ARG A 150 46.97 2.56 33.79
C ARG A 150 46.74 4.05 33.97
N LYS A 151 46.99 4.86 32.92
CA LYS A 151 46.79 6.30 32.96
C LYS A 151 45.33 6.69 33.14
N LEU A 152 44.43 6.12 32.33
CA LEU A 152 43.00 6.40 32.39
C LEU A 152 42.30 5.81 33.63
N ARG A 153 42.85 4.76 34.24
CA ARG A 153 42.36 4.19 35.51
C ARG A 153 42.81 4.98 36.73
N SER A 154 43.85 5.79 36.60
CA SER A 154 44.38 6.61 37.69
C SER A 154 43.57 7.91 37.91
N GLU A 155 43.85 8.62 39.00
CA GLU A 155 43.30 9.95 39.25
C GLU A 155 43.75 10.92 38.12
N PRO A 156 42.86 11.76 37.57
CA PRO A 156 41.53 12.13 38.07
C PRO A 156 40.34 11.36 37.49
N TYR A 157 40.58 10.37 36.62
CA TYR A 157 39.54 9.79 35.76
C TYR A 157 38.88 8.54 36.36
N GLY A 158 39.66 7.56 36.82
CA GLY A 158 39.14 6.32 37.40
C GLY A 158 38.38 5.41 36.43
N LEU A 159 38.66 5.46 35.12
CA LEU A 159 37.88 4.76 34.10
C LEU A 159 38.11 3.24 34.13
N LEU A 160 37.01 2.49 34.02
CA LEU A 160 37.03 1.03 33.80
C LEU A 160 37.41 0.71 32.36
N ASP A 161 37.89 -0.52 32.13
CA ASP A 161 38.40 -0.95 30.82
C ASP A 161 37.32 -0.84 29.74
N GLU A 162 36.06 -1.15 30.07
CA GLU A 162 34.91 -1.04 29.19
C GLU A 162 34.66 0.38 28.69
N ALA A 163 34.79 1.38 29.57
CA ALA A 163 34.63 2.79 29.21
C ALA A 163 35.80 3.24 28.32
N GLN A 164 37.00 2.74 28.58
CA GLN A 164 38.17 3.04 27.77
C GLN A 164 38.07 2.42 26.37
N TYR A 165 37.54 1.20 26.25
CA TYR A 165 37.23 0.56 24.97
C TYR A 165 36.26 1.37 24.11
N LEU A 166 35.21 1.96 24.71
CA LEU A 166 34.33 2.88 23.99
C LEU A 166 35.07 4.13 23.50
N ILE A 167 35.94 4.71 24.32
CA ILE A 167 36.77 5.86 23.94
C ILE A 167 37.66 5.50 22.76
N PHE A 168 38.37 4.36 22.82
CA PHE A 168 39.25 3.92 21.74
C PHE A 168 38.48 3.65 20.46
N ALA A 169 37.36 2.92 20.54
CA ALA A 169 36.51 2.66 19.38
C ALA A 169 35.98 3.95 18.74
N ALA A 170 35.59 4.94 19.54
CA ALA A 170 35.18 6.25 19.04
C ALA A 170 36.35 6.97 18.32
N LEU A 171 37.55 6.96 18.89
CA LEU A 171 38.72 7.60 18.27
C LEU A 171 39.17 6.88 16.98
N VAL A 172 39.04 5.55 16.92
CA VAL A 172 39.24 4.76 15.70
C VAL A 172 38.17 5.09 14.66
N ALA A 173 36.90 5.17 15.07
CA ALA A 173 35.80 5.57 14.18
C ALA A 173 35.98 6.98 13.61
N GLN A 174 36.67 7.85 14.34
CA GLN A 174 37.06 9.19 13.91
C GLN A 174 38.43 9.27 13.23
N ARG A 175 39.13 8.14 13.05
CA ARG A 175 40.47 8.07 12.45
C ARG A 175 41.49 8.97 13.14
N ARG A 176 41.39 9.11 14.45
CA ARG A 176 42.40 9.79 15.26
C ARG A 176 43.52 8.82 15.65
N ILE A 177 43.17 7.55 15.85
CA ILE A 177 44.07 6.48 16.25
C ILE A 177 43.77 5.19 15.47
N GLU A 178 44.70 4.25 15.54
CA GLU A 178 44.56 2.86 15.10
C GLU A 178 44.93 1.94 16.27
N LEU A 179 44.22 0.81 16.40
CA LEU A 179 44.59 -0.22 17.38
C LEU A 179 45.60 -1.17 16.75
N VAL A 180 46.60 -1.57 17.51
CA VAL A 180 47.68 -2.46 17.03
C VAL A 180 47.56 -3.80 17.74
N THR A 181 47.43 -4.87 16.97
CA THR A 181 47.33 -6.24 17.49
C THR A 181 48.71 -6.81 17.84
N SER A 182 48.74 -7.94 18.55
CA SER A 182 49.98 -8.69 18.82
C SER A 182 50.69 -9.20 17.57
N SER A 183 49.97 -9.37 16.44
CA SER A 183 50.54 -9.71 15.13
C SER A 183 51.15 -8.50 14.40
N GLY A 184 50.98 -7.28 14.94
CA GLY A 184 51.39 -6.03 14.30
C GLY A 184 50.38 -5.47 13.30
N ASP A 185 49.19 -6.06 13.21
CA ASP A 185 48.12 -5.56 12.33
C ASP A 185 47.49 -4.29 12.92
N ARG A 186 47.09 -3.38 12.04
CA ARG A 186 46.44 -2.11 12.40
C ARG A 186 44.94 -2.18 12.14
N ILE A 187 44.17 -2.08 13.21
CA ILE A 187 42.71 -2.00 13.16
C ILE A 187 42.32 -0.52 13.13
N GLY A 188 41.87 -0.08 11.95
CA GLY A 188 41.31 1.25 11.72
C GLY A 188 39.78 1.21 11.65
N ARG A 189 39.16 2.33 11.27
CA ARG A 189 37.70 2.45 11.14
C ARG A 189 37.04 1.32 10.32
N ARG A 190 37.72 0.85 9.26
CA ARG A 190 37.20 -0.14 8.31
C ARG A 190 37.10 -1.56 8.85
N THR A 191 37.88 -1.88 9.87
CA THR A 191 37.96 -3.22 10.47
C THR A 191 37.43 -3.25 11.90
N LEU A 192 36.93 -2.11 12.39
CA LEU A 192 36.35 -1.96 13.72
C LEU A 192 35.02 -2.74 13.89
N ASP A 193 34.31 -3.01 12.79
CA ASP A 193 33.05 -3.78 12.76
C ASP A 193 33.25 -5.30 12.75
N LEU A 194 34.46 -5.78 12.44
CA LEU A 194 34.87 -7.17 12.60
C LEU A 194 34.97 -7.48 14.10
N LYS A 195 34.69 -8.73 14.51
CA LYS A 195 34.69 -9.15 15.93
C LYS A 195 36.02 -8.81 16.60
N LEU A 196 36.08 -7.61 17.18
CA LEU A 196 37.25 -7.07 17.82
C LEU A 196 37.51 -7.86 19.10
N SER A 197 38.67 -8.50 19.18
CA SER A 197 39.14 -9.12 20.41
C SER A 197 40.05 -8.13 21.13
N TRP A 198 39.56 -7.53 22.22
CA TRP A 198 40.34 -6.57 23.00
C TRP A 198 41.60 -7.20 23.61
N GLU A 199 41.60 -8.52 23.85
CA GLU A 199 42.76 -9.27 24.36
C GLU A 199 43.93 -9.34 23.37
N GLU A 200 43.65 -9.22 22.07
CA GLU A 200 44.67 -9.27 21.02
C GLU A 200 45.33 -7.90 20.77
N ILE A 201 44.79 -6.82 21.36
CA ILE A 201 45.29 -5.46 21.19
C ILE A 201 46.45 -5.20 22.14
N THR A 202 47.62 -4.89 21.59
CA THR A 202 48.84 -4.62 22.36
C THR A 202 49.16 -3.14 22.48
N GLY A 203 48.63 -2.30 21.58
CA GLY A 203 48.91 -0.87 21.61
C GLY A 203 48.00 -0.02 20.74
N ILE A 204 48.24 1.28 20.78
CA ILE A 204 47.53 2.31 20.02
C ILE A 204 48.57 3.16 19.30
N ALA A 205 48.33 3.47 18.03
CA ALA A 205 49.17 4.37 17.25
C ALA A 205 48.33 5.53 16.69
N ARG A 206 48.98 6.64 16.35
CA ARG A 206 48.33 7.73 15.60
C ARG A 206 47.89 7.19 14.24
N ALA A 207 46.66 7.50 13.83
CA ALA A 207 46.21 7.18 12.48
C ALA A 207 47.01 7.99 11.45
N ALA A 208 47.43 7.35 10.35
CA ALA A 208 48.18 8.04 9.31
C ALA A 208 47.35 9.21 8.73
N THR A 209 47.94 10.41 8.66
CA THR A 209 47.44 11.56 7.89
C THR A 209 47.21 11.13 6.44
N LEU A 210 45.96 11.31 5.95
CA LEU A 210 45.48 11.09 4.57
C LEU A 210 46.23 9.99 3.78
N LEU A 211 45.59 8.83 3.61
CA LEU A 211 46.15 7.69 2.89
C LEU A 211 46.44 8.01 1.41
N HIS A 212 45.69 8.94 0.82
CA HIS A 212 45.81 9.33 -0.59
C HIS A 212 46.41 10.73 -0.77
N GLY A 213 47.25 10.86 -1.80
CA GLY A 213 47.70 12.16 -2.29
C GLY A 213 46.62 12.92 -3.05
N ALA A 214 46.82 14.22 -3.28
CA ALA A 214 45.87 15.09 -3.97
C ALA A 214 45.44 14.58 -5.37
N GLU A 215 46.36 13.97 -6.13
CA GLU A 215 46.05 13.36 -7.44
C GLU A 215 45.07 12.18 -7.31
N GLU A 216 45.31 11.27 -6.36
CA GLU A 216 44.46 10.10 -6.13
C GLU A 216 43.06 10.52 -5.65
N LEU A 217 42.98 11.51 -4.77
CA LEU A 217 41.71 12.09 -4.32
C LEU A 217 40.94 12.76 -5.46
N THR A 218 41.66 13.40 -6.39
CA THR A 218 41.05 13.98 -7.60
C THR A 218 40.46 12.90 -8.50
N VAL A 219 41.09 11.72 -8.62
CA VAL A 219 40.53 10.59 -9.36
C VAL A 219 39.18 10.16 -8.77
N TRP A 220 39.04 10.13 -7.44
CA TRP A 220 37.76 9.84 -6.79
C TRP A 220 36.70 10.90 -7.06
N ALA A 221 37.06 12.18 -7.08
CA ALA A 221 36.16 13.24 -7.49
C ALA A 221 35.65 13.02 -8.93
N ARG A 222 36.56 12.74 -9.88
CA ARG A 222 36.22 12.45 -11.28
C ARG A 222 35.31 11.23 -11.42
N LEU A 223 35.57 10.16 -10.66
CA LEU A 223 34.76 8.95 -10.67
C LEU A 223 33.34 9.20 -10.18
N LEU A 224 33.20 9.93 -9.07
CA LEU A 224 31.91 10.20 -8.45
C LEU A 224 31.04 11.13 -9.31
N THR A 225 31.62 12.21 -9.84
CA THR A 225 30.91 13.24 -10.62
C THR A 225 30.78 12.89 -12.11
N HIS A 226 31.48 11.85 -12.57
CA HIS A 226 31.62 11.49 -13.99
C HIS A 226 32.26 12.59 -14.86
N GLN A 227 32.97 13.55 -14.25
CA GLN A 227 33.69 14.60 -14.97
C GLN A 227 35.18 14.26 -15.06
N SER A 228 35.65 13.79 -16.23
CA SER A 228 37.04 13.38 -16.43
C SER A 228 38.05 14.52 -16.39
N ASP A 229 37.60 15.74 -16.63
CA ASP A 229 38.46 16.89 -16.95
C ASP A 229 38.79 17.74 -15.71
N LEU A 230 38.34 17.33 -14.52
CA LEU A 230 38.64 18.04 -13.27
C LEU A 230 40.14 18.08 -13.01
N ALA A 231 40.68 19.28 -12.80
CA ALA A 231 42.08 19.48 -12.44
C ALA A 231 42.36 19.03 -11.00
N SER A 232 43.65 18.81 -10.69
CA SER A 232 44.12 18.30 -9.39
C SER A 232 43.76 19.25 -8.24
N ILE A 233 43.23 18.72 -7.13
CA ILE A 233 42.92 19.51 -5.92
C ILE A 233 44.16 20.11 -5.23
N ALA A 234 45.36 19.76 -5.71
CA ALA A 234 46.61 20.41 -5.34
C ALA A 234 46.69 21.86 -5.84
N ASP A 235 45.98 22.21 -6.92
CA ASP A 235 45.84 23.58 -7.40
C ASP A 235 44.66 24.27 -6.68
N PRO A 236 44.89 25.38 -5.96
CA PRO A 236 43.83 26.11 -5.26
C PRO A 236 42.64 26.53 -6.15
N LEU A 237 42.87 26.84 -7.42
CA LEU A 237 41.79 27.23 -8.34
C LEU A 237 40.90 26.04 -8.73
N ALA A 238 41.51 24.86 -8.91
CA ALA A 238 40.81 23.63 -9.24
C ALA A 238 39.92 23.11 -8.09
N ARG A 239 40.20 23.52 -6.85
CA ARG A 239 39.41 23.11 -5.67
C ARG A 239 37.98 23.60 -5.75
N GLU A 240 37.76 24.82 -6.25
CA GLU A 240 36.43 25.39 -6.41
C GLU A 240 35.64 24.67 -7.52
N ASP A 241 36.29 24.30 -8.62
CA ASP A 241 35.68 23.51 -9.69
C ASP A 241 35.27 22.11 -9.20
N VAL A 242 36.14 21.44 -8.41
CA VAL A 242 35.82 20.16 -7.78
C VAL A 242 34.65 20.28 -6.81
N ARG A 243 34.61 21.35 -6.00
CA ARG A 243 33.50 21.63 -5.09
C ARG A 243 32.18 21.85 -5.83
N ALA A 244 32.20 22.61 -6.93
CA ALA A 244 31.02 22.83 -7.76
C ALA A 244 30.48 21.51 -8.34
N ALA A 245 31.37 20.67 -8.89
CA ALA A 245 31.00 19.35 -9.43
C ALA A 245 30.43 18.40 -8.36
N LEU A 246 31.01 18.39 -7.17
CA LEU A 246 30.50 17.62 -6.04
C LEU A 246 29.13 18.12 -5.55
N SER A 247 28.90 19.44 -5.59
CA SER A 247 27.61 20.03 -5.25
C SER A 247 26.52 19.62 -6.24
N GLU A 248 26.79 19.70 -7.55
CA GLU A 248 25.86 19.25 -8.60
C GLU A 248 25.52 17.76 -8.45
N TRP A 249 26.53 16.94 -8.19
CA TRP A 249 26.34 15.52 -7.92
C TRP A 249 25.48 15.26 -6.68
N LEU A 250 25.71 15.99 -5.58
CA LEU A 250 24.94 15.84 -4.34
C LEU A 250 23.47 16.24 -4.53
N GLU A 251 23.21 17.32 -5.28
CA GLU A 251 21.86 17.73 -5.64
C GLU A 251 21.15 16.66 -6.50
N ALA A 252 21.84 16.12 -7.51
CA ALA A 252 21.31 15.04 -8.32
C ALA A 252 20.97 13.81 -7.47
N TRP A 253 21.86 13.40 -6.57
CA TRP A 253 21.63 12.29 -5.62
C TRP A 253 20.38 12.51 -4.75
N ARG A 254 20.24 13.70 -4.16
CA ARG A 254 19.08 14.06 -3.32
C ARG A 254 17.78 14.04 -4.13
N SER A 255 17.79 14.58 -5.34
CA SER A 255 16.60 14.64 -6.20
C SER A 255 16.04 13.27 -6.59
N MET A 256 16.85 12.21 -6.53
CA MET A 256 16.40 10.85 -6.80
C MET A 256 15.50 10.29 -5.68
N HIS A 257 15.62 10.81 -4.45
CA HIS A 257 14.90 10.33 -3.26
C HIS A 257 14.94 8.80 -3.11
N LEU A 258 16.03 8.15 -3.55
CA LEU A 258 16.01 6.70 -3.81
C LEU A 258 15.80 5.87 -2.53
N LEU A 259 16.52 6.20 -1.47
CA LEU A 259 16.44 5.49 -0.19
C LEU A 259 15.11 5.79 0.53
N GLU A 260 14.61 7.02 0.44
CA GLU A 260 13.29 7.41 0.96
C GLU A 260 12.17 6.67 0.22
N ASN A 261 12.25 6.62 -1.11
CA ASN A 261 11.32 5.87 -1.94
C ASN A 261 11.36 4.37 -1.63
N PHE A 262 12.53 3.82 -1.29
CA PHE A 262 12.65 2.43 -0.85
C PHE A 262 11.99 2.20 0.51
N ASP A 263 12.24 3.07 1.48
CA ASP A 263 11.69 2.97 2.84
C ASP A 263 10.17 3.20 2.86
N ALA A 264 9.61 3.86 1.84
CA ALA A 264 8.16 4.05 1.64
C ALA A 264 7.46 2.90 0.89
N LEU A 265 8.20 1.88 0.42
CA LEU A 265 7.60 0.74 -0.27
C LEU A 265 6.77 -0.13 0.69
N PRO A 266 5.68 -0.74 0.22
CA PRO A 266 4.95 -1.71 1.02
C PRO A 266 5.80 -2.97 1.27
N ASP A 267 5.61 -3.59 2.43
CA ASP A 267 6.31 -4.83 2.80
C ASP A 267 6.09 -5.97 1.80
N THR A 268 4.97 -5.93 1.07
CA THR A 268 4.65 -6.84 -0.04
C THR A 268 5.68 -6.68 -1.16
N GLY A 269 6.70 -7.53 -1.11
CA GLY A 269 7.74 -7.63 -2.13
C GLY A 269 9.15 -7.30 -1.64
N LEU A 270 9.31 -6.92 -0.37
CA LEU A 270 10.62 -6.78 0.25
C LEU A 270 11.15 -8.16 0.66
N THR A 271 12.37 -8.47 0.20
CA THR A 271 13.08 -9.72 0.53
C THR A 271 14.37 -9.40 1.26
N THR A 272 14.99 -10.40 1.89
CA THR A 272 16.32 -10.20 2.49
C THR A 272 17.35 -9.70 1.45
N ARG A 273 17.17 -10.06 0.18
CA ARG A 273 18.03 -9.60 -0.92
C ARG A 273 17.85 -8.10 -1.20
N THR A 274 16.61 -7.59 -1.24
CA THR A 274 16.36 -6.14 -1.45
C THR A 274 16.91 -5.33 -0.29
N TRP A 275 16.72 -5.79 0.96
CA TRP A 275 17.26 -5.13 2.14
C TRP A 275 18.79 -5.05 2.12
N LYS A 276 19.47 -6.15 1.76
CA LYS A 276 20.93 -6.16 1.58
C LYS A 276 21.38 -5.19 0.47
N LEU A 277 20.63 -5.12 -0.63
CA LEU A 277 20.93 -4.21 -1.73
C LEU A 277 20.81 -2.75 -1.29
N ALA A 278 19.72 -2.38 -0.63
CA ALA A 278 19.50 -1.04 -0.08
C ALA A 278 20.56 -0.67 0.98
N ALA A 279 20.91 -1.60 1.87
CA ALA A 279 21.98 -1.39 2.86
C ALA A 279 23.34 -1.15 2.20
N SER A 280 23.66 -1.88 1.11
CA SER A 280 24.89 -1.69 0.35
C SER A 280 24.94 -0.31 -0.31
N VAL A 281 23.85 0.12 -0.94
CA VAL A 281 23.73 1.46 -1.56
C VAL A 281 23.82 2.58 -0.50
N ARG A 282 23.20 2.38 0.68
CA ARG A 282 23.29 3.32 1.81
C ARG A 282 24.72 3.44 2.35
N LYS A 283 25.44 2.31 2.53
CA LYS A 283 26.83 2.31 2.99
C LYS A 283 27.80 2.97 1.99
N SER A 284 27.53 2.82 0.69
CA SER A 284 28.36 3.36 -0.39
C SER A 284 27.95 4.80 -0.73
N PHE A 285 26.97 4.99 -1.61
CA PHE A 285 26.54 6.30 -2.09
C PHE A 285 25.95 7.19 -0.99
N GLY A 286 25.25 6.62 -0.01
CA GLY A 286 24.79 7.38 1.16
C GLY A 286 25.96 7.93 1.99
N GLY A 287 26.92 7.07 2.32
CA GLY A 287 28.13 7.50 3.04
C GLY A 287 29.00 8.49 2.26
N ALA A 288 29.07 8.35 0.93
CA ALA A 288 29.75 9.32 0.06
C ALA A 288 29.02 10.67 0.05
N ALA A 289 27.68 10.67 0.01
CA ALA A 289 26.87 11.88 0.07
C ALA A 289 27.07 12.63 1.40
N ASP A 290 27.06 11.93 2.53
CA ASP A 290 27.33 12.52 3.85
C ASP A 290 28.73 13.13 3.93
N ALA A 291 29.73 12.48 3.31
CA ALA A 291 31.10 12.98 3.26
C ALA A 291 31.24 14.24 2.40
N VAL A 292 30.60 14.25 1.23
CA VAL A 292 30.57 15.41 0.33
C VAL A 292 29.85 16.59 1.01
N GLU A 293 28.70 16.35 1.63
CA GLU A 293 27.97 17.38 2.38
C GLU A 293 28.83 18.00 3.48
N ALA A 294 29.50 17.18 4.29
CA ALA A 294 30.38 17.69 5.34
C ALA A 294 31.55 18.51 4.79
N ALA A 295 32.10 18.15 3.62
CA ALA A 295 33.20 18.88 2.98
C ALA A 295 32.76 20.19 2.31
N LEU A 296 31.54 20.23 1.75
CA LEU A 296 30.93 21.44 1.19
C LEU A 296 30.47 22.42 2.28
N ALA A 297 30.09 21.91 3.46
CA ALA A 297 29.76 22.71 4.62
C ALA A 297 30.98 23.17 5.45
N ASP A 298 32.20 22.94 4.95
CA ASP A 298 33.48 23.23 5.63
C ASP A 298 33.61 22.61 7.04
N ILE A 299 32.85 21.55 7.35
CA ILE A 299 32.94 20.79 8.61
C ILE A 299 34.21 19.93 8.62
N ILE A 300 34.61 19.44 7.44
CA ILE A 300 35.85 18.72 7.18
C ILE A 300 36.55 19.31 5.94
N SER A 301 37.83 19.06 5.76
CA SER A 301 38.54 19.50 4.56
C SER A 301 38.06 18.76 3.30
N LEU A 302 38.27 19.35 2.13
CA LEU A 302 37.95 18.72 0.83
C LEU A 302 38.69 17.38 0.67
N GLU A 303 39.96 17.34 1.07
CA GLU A 303 40.79 16.14 1.03
C GLU A 303 40.25 15.04 1.94
N GLU A 304 39.82 15.40 3.15
CA GLU A 304 39.20 14.44 4.07
C GLU A 304 37.84 13.95 3.54
N GLY A 305 37.05 14.85 2.94
CA GLY A 305 35.80 14.50 2.26
C GLY A 305 36.01 13.49 1.14
N LEU A 306 36.95 13.76 0.23
CA LEU A 306 37.28 12.87 -0.89
C LEU A 306 37.91 11.55 -0.43
N GLN A 307 38.70 11.57 0.64
CA GLN A 307 39.21 10.34 1.25
C GLN A 307 38.03 9.50 1.76
N ARG A 308 37.07 10.10 2.48
CA ARG A 308 35.87 9.40 2.95
C ARG A 308 34.98 8.89 1.81
N VAL A 309 34.96 9.58 0.67
CA VAL A 309 34.32 9.07 -0.56
C VAL A 309 35.04 7.80 -1.03
N ALA A 310 36.36 7.81 -1.15
CA ALA A 310 37.14 6.62 -1.52
C ALA A 310 36.87 5.44 -0.57
N ASP A 311 36.83 5.71 0.73
CA ASP A 311 36.53 4.72 1.76
C ASP A 311 35.15 4.07 1.60
N ALA A 312 34.13 4.85 1.20
CA ALA A 312 32.77 4.33 0.99
C ALA A 312 32.72 3.27 -0.11
N PHE A 313 33.72 3.28 -1.01
CA PHE A 313 33.92 2.28 -2.06
C PHE A 313 35.13 1.38 -1.80
N GLY A 314 35.67 1.35 -0.57
CA GLY A 314 36.77 0.49 -0.17
C GLY A 314 38.09 0.76 -0.91
N ASP A 315 38.32 2.00 -1.36
CA ASP A 315 39.45 2.45 -2.19
C ASP A 315 39.67 1.65 -3.49
N ALA A 316 38.65 0.96 -3.98
CA ALA A 316 38.75 0.16 -5.19
C ALA A 316 37.81 0.72 -6.28
N PRO A 317 38.33 1.23 -7.41
CA PRO A 317 37.48 1.66 -8.53
C PRO A 317 36.56 0.54 -9.05
N GLU A 318 36.98 -0.73 -8.94
CA GLU A 318 36.14 -1.89 -9.28
C GLU A 318 34.92 -2.01 -8.35
N GLN A 319 35.10 -1.66 -7.08
CA GLN A 319 34.03 -1.66 -6.09
C GLN A 319 33.07 -0.48 -6.31
N PHE A 320 33.58 0.66 -6.80
CA PHE A 320 32.72 1.75 -7.29
C PHE A 320 31.83 1.26 -8.44
N ALA A 321 32.39 0.61 -9.46
CA ALA A 321 31.61 0.07 -10.59
C ALA A 321 30.54 -0.94 -10.14
N ARG A 322 30.87 -1.85 -9.20
CA ARG A 322 29.90 -2.77 -8.59
C ARG A 322 28.79 -2.03 -7.84
N SER A 323 29.14 -1.00 -7.09
CA SER A 323 28.17 -0.20 -6.33
C SER A 323 27.24 0.55 -7.29
N THR A 324 27.74 1.08 -8.41
CA THR A 324 26.92 1.71 -9.46
C THR A 324 25.93 0.72 -10.09
N GLN A 325 26.34 -0.53 -10.30
CA GLN A 325 25.43 -1.59 -10.76
C GLN A 325 24.34 -1.88 -9.72
N GLN A 326 24.70 -1.95 -8.43
CA GLN A 326 23.74 -2.13 -7.33
C GLN A 326 22.75 -0.97 -7.22
N LEU A 327 23.23 0.26 -7.36
CA LEU A 327 22.39 1.47 -7.41
C LEU A 327 21.37 1.39 -8.56
N THR A 328 21.84 1.00 -9.75
CA THR A 328 20.98 0.81 -10.93
C THR A 328 19.93 -0.28 -10.70
N GLN A 329 20.33 -1.39 -10.08
CA GLN A 329 19.41 -2.48 -9.73
C GLN A 329 18.34 -2.03 -8.73
N LEU A 330 18.72 -1.27 -7.70
CA LEU A 330 17.80 -0.76 -6.69
C LEU A 330 16.79 0.22 -7.31
N SER A 331 17.28 1.16 -8.13
CA SER A 331 16.42 2.09 -8.86
C SER A 331 15.44 1.38 -9.80
N SER A 332 15.92 0.39 -10.57
CA SER A 332 15.05 -0.43 -11.42
C SER A 332 14.01 -1.20 -10.60
N PHE A 333 14.39 -1.74 -9.44
CA PHE A 333 13.48 -2.47 -8.55
C PHE A 333 12.35 -1.58 -8.03
N ILE A 334 12.68 -0.42 -7.46
CA ILE A 334 11.71 0.52 -6.88
C ILE A 334 10.70 0.96 -7.95
N ASN A 335 11.20 1.36 -9.13
CA ASN A 335 10.34 1.78 -10.24
C ASN A 335 9.43 0.63 -10.72
N SER A 336 10.00 -0.56 -10.92
CA SER A 336 9.24 -1.72 -11.43
C SER A 336 8.17 -2.19 -10.44
N LEU A 337 8.46 -2.21 -9.13
CA LEU A 337 7.50 -2.62 -8.12
C LEU A 337 6.26 -1.69 -8.12
N SER A 338 6.46 -0.38 -8.20
CA SER A 338 5.37 0.59 -8.24
C SER A 338 4.45 0.40 -9.46
N ILE A 339 5.04 0.11 -10.63
CA ILE A 339 4.29 -0.16 -11.87
C ILE A 339 3.49 -1.46 -11.74
N ARG A 340 4.09 -2.52 -11.18
CA ARG A 340 3.42 -3.81 -11.00
C ARG A 340 2.27 -3.75 -10.01
N GLU A 341 2.38 -2.99 -8.92
CA GLU A 341 1.27 -2.80 -7.97
C GLU A 341 0.09 -2.04 -8.60
N ARG A 342 0.38 -1.01 -9.42
CA ARG A 342 -0.66 -0.33 -10.20
C ARG A 342 -1.33 -1.28 -11.20
N ALA A 343 -0.55 -2.06 -11.93
CA ALA A 343 -1.06 -3.05 -12.86
C ALA A 343 -1.89 -4.12 -12.15
N ARG A 344 -1.46 -4.62 -10.98
CA ARG A 344 -2.19 -5.58 -10.15
C ARG A 344 -3.57 -5.05 -9.76
N THR A 345 -3.62 -3.81 -9.30
CA THR A 345 -4.88 -3.15 -8.91
C THR A 345 -5.82 -3.01 -10.11
N TYR A 346 -5.29 -2.64 -11.26
CA TYR A 346 -6.07 -2.55 -12.50
C TYR A 346 -6.57 -3.93 -12.96
N LEU A 347 -5.70 -4.94 -13.02
CA LEU A 347 -6.04 -6.30 -13.46
C LEU A 347 -7.08 -6.96 -12.55
N SER A 348 -6.97 -6.78 -11.24
CA SER A 348 -7.93 -7.32 -10.27
C SER A 348 -9.29 -6.64 -10.33
N SER A 349 -9.34 -5.37 -10.73
CA SER A 349 -10.58 -4.60 -10.90
C SER A 349 -11.18 -4.76 -12.30
N ALA A 350 -10.44 -5.35 -13.26
CA ALA A 350 -10.88 -5.55 -14.62
C ALA A 350 -11.81 -6.77 -14.74
N GLU A 351 -12.96 -6.56 -15.39
CA GLU A 351 -13.91 -7.65 -15.60
C GLU A 351 -13.36 -8.68 -16.60
N PRO A 352 -13.62 -9.98 -16.40
CA PRO A 352 -13.22 -10.99 -17.38
C PRO A 352 -13.89 -10.73 -18.72
N THR A 353 -13.12 -10.93 -19.78
CA THR A 353 -13.56 -10.83 -21.17
C THR A 353 -13.76 -12.22 -21.77
N THR A 354 -14.42 -12.29 -22.93
CA THR A 354 -14.55 -13.53 -23.71
C THR A 354 -13.46 -13.66 -24.77
N VAL A 355 -12.44 -12.78 -24.75
CA VAL A 355 -11.38 -12.72 -25.75
C VAL A 355 -10.14 -13.41 -25.19
N ASP A 356 -9.80 -14.57 -25.74
CA ASP A 356 -8.73 -15.44 -25.24
C ASP A 356 -7.38 -14.73 -25.15
N GLU A 357 -7.07 -13.86 -26.12
CA GLU A 357 -5.81 -13.11 -26.13
C GLU A 357 -5.71 -12.13 -24.94
N ILE A 358 -6.82 -11.49 -24.56
CA ILE A 358 -6.87 -10.57 -23.42
C ILE A 358 -6.71 -11.34 -22.11
N GLU A 359 -7.42 -12.45 -21.95
CA GLU A 359 -7.35 -13.28 -20.74
C GLU A 359 -6.05 -14.07 -20.63
N SER A 360 -5.41 -14.42 -21.76
CA SER A 360 -4.06 -14.98 -21.77
C SER A 360 -3.04 -13.95 -21.27
N ALA A 361 -3.06 -12.73 -21.82
CA ALA A 361 -2.19 -11.64 -21.37
C ALA A 361 -2.41 -11.30 -19.89
N ARG A 362 -3.67 -11.27 -19.43
CA ARG A 362 -4.02 -11.07 -18.00
C ARG A 362 -3.37 -12.12 -17.11
N ARG A 363 -3.52 -13.40 -17.44
CA ARG A 363 -2.96 -14.52 -16.65
C ARG A 363 -1.43 -14.45 -16.60
N GLU A 364 -0.80 -14.16 -17.73
CA GLU A 364 0.66 -14.02 -17.80
C GLU A 364 1.14 -12.84 -16.96
N LEU A 365 0.49 -11.68 -17.05
CA LEU A 365 0.81 -10.51 -16.22
C LEU A 365 0.67 -10.80 -14.73
N LEU A 366 -0.41 -11.47 -14.32
CA LEU A 366 -0.61 -11.86 -12.92
C LEU A 366 0.49 -12.82 -12.44
N ALA A 367 0.85 -13.83 -13.24
CA ALA A 367 1.95 -14.74 -12.92
C ALA A 367 3.30 -14.01 -12.79
N MET A 368 3.57 -13.03 -13.67
CA MET A 368 4.77 -12.19 -13.57
C MET A 368 4.76 -11.30 -12.33
N ILE A 369 3.60 -10.78 -11.92
CA ILE A 369 3.46 -9.98 -10.69
C ILE A 369 3.74 -10.83 -9.45
N GLU A 370 3.32 -12.09 -9.44
CA GLU A 370 3.58 -13.03 -8.34
C GLU A 370 5.06 -13.46 -8.25
N ASP A 371 5.77 -13.51 -9.37
CA ASP A 371 7.21 -13.81 -9.39
C ASP A 371 8.05 -12.58 -8.99
N MET A 372 8.32 -12.47 -7.69
CA MET A 372 9.16 -11.44 -7.10
C MET A 372 10.61 -11.43 -7.61
N GLN A 373 11.16 -12.56 -8.08
CA GLN A 373 12.54 -12.60 -8.57
C GLN A 373 12.67 -11.90 -9.92
N SER A 374 11.62 -11.94 -10.73
CA SER A 374 11.60 -11.31 -12.05
C SER A 374 11.76 -9.77 -12.00
N LEU A 375 11.52 -9.12 -10.85
CA LEU A 375 11.77 -7.67 -10.67
C LEU A 375 13.25 -7.29 -10.83
N PHE A 376 14.16 -8.22 -10.58
CA PHE A 376 15.60 -8.01 -10.75
C PHE A 376 16.08 -8.32 -12.16
N ASP A 377 15.24 -8.93 -12.99
CA ASP A 377 15.59 -9.30 -14.36
C ASP A 377 15.13 -8.24 -15.36
N ARG A 378 16.09 -7.69 -16.10
CA ARG A 378 15.84 -6.63 -17.07
C ARG A 378 15.01 -7.11 -18.25
N GLU A 379 15.16 -8.37 -18.65
CA GLU A 379 14.37 -8.94 -19.75
C GLU A 379 12.93 -9.15 -19.32
N SER A 380 12.72 -9.72 -18.13
CA SER A 380 11.39 -9.86 -17.52
C SER A 380 10.67 -8.52 -17.35
N ASN A 381 11.34 -7.48 -16.85
CA ASN A 381 10.71 -6.15 -16.73
C ASN A 381 10.32 -5.57 -18.10
N LYS A 382 11.16 -5.71 -19.13
CA LYS A 382 10.81 -5.28 -20.49
C LYS A 382 9.62 -6.06 -21.05
N ARG A 383 9.59 -7.37 -20.84
CA ARG A 383 8.46 -8.23 -21.26
C ARG A 383 7.18 -7.80 -20.57
N PHE A 384 7.25 -7.53 -19.25
CA PHE A 384 6.13 -7.02 -18.48
C PHE A 384 5.59 -5.73 -19.07
N ASP A 385 6.45 -4.74 -19.37
CA ASP A 385 6.03 -3.45 -19.94
C ASP A 385 5.38 -3.58 -21.33
N ILE A 386 5.83 -4.55 -22.14
CA ILE A 386 5.23 -4.84 -23.45
C ILE A 386 3.84 -5.44 -23.27
N LEU A 387 3.75 -6.52 -22.48
CA LEU A 387 2.48 -7.22 -22.22
C LEU A 387 1.46 -6.32 -21.53
N TRP A 388 1.90 -5.48 -20.60
CA TRP A 388 1.04 -4.54 -19.89
C TRP A 388 0.41 -3.54 -20.87
N ARG A 389 1.21 -2.95 -21.76
CA ARG A 389 0.70 -2.04 -22.80
C ARG A 389 -0.25 -2.74 -23.76
N GLU A 390 0.06 -3.97 -24.16
CA GLU A 390 -0.79 -4.77 -25.05
C GLU A 390 -2.13 -5.13 -24.40
N PHE A 391 -2.11 -5.66 -23.18
CA PHE A 391 -3.31 -5.95 -22.40
C PHE A 391 -4.15 -4.69 -22.23
N HIS A 392 -3.55 -3.60 -21.76
CA HIS A 392 -4.24 -2.36 -21.46
C HIS A 392 -4.89 -1.77 -22.72
N ALA A 393 -4.20 -1.80 -23.87
CA ALA A 393 -4.76 -1.34 -25.14
C ALA A 393 -5.92 -2.23 -25.61
N ARG A 394 -5.75 -3.56 -25.60
CA ARG A 394 -6.78 -4.50 -26.08
C ARG A 394 -8.00 -4.54 -25.18
N TYR A 395 -7.80 -4.62 -23.87
CA TYR A 395 -8.89 -4.55 -22.89
C TYR A 395 -9.63 -3.23 -22.99
N GLY A 396 -8.88 -2.12 -23.04
CA GLY A 396 -9.44 -0.78 -23.18
C GLY A 396 -10.35 -0.65 -24.41
N GLU A 397 -9.87 -1.11 -25.57
CA GLU A 397 -10.65 -1.03 -26.82
C GLU A 397 -11.84 -1.99 -26.83
N HIS A 398 -11.68 -3.22 -26.32
CA HIS A 398 -12.78 -4.19 -26.20
C HIS A 398 -13.90 -3.65 -25.30
N PHE A 399 -13.56 -3.13 -24.13
CA PHE A 399 -14.52 -2.53 -23.20
C PHE A 399 -15.19 -1.30 -23.82
N ALA A 400 -14.41 -0.39 -24.42
CA ALA A 400 -14.94 0.83 -25.02
C ALA A 400 -15.90 0.55 -26.18
N THR A 401 -15.61 -0.49 -26.99
CA THR A 401 -16.46 -0.91 -28.12
C THR A 401 -17.79 -1.45 -27.61
N LEU A 402 -17.78 -2.44 -26.72
CA LEU A 402 -19.00 -3.01 -26.13
C LEU A 402 -19.81 -1.95 -25.37
N HIS A 403 -19.14 -1.05 -24.66
CA HIS A 403 -19.81 0.08 -24.01
C HIS A 403 -20.48 0.99 -25.05
N ALA A 404 -19.79 1.40 -26.11
CA ALA A 404 -20.35 2.28 -27.13
C ALA A 404 -21.56 1.66 -27.86
N GLU A 405 -21.52 0.35 -28.11
CA GLU A 405 -22.61 -0.40 -28.74
C GLU A 405 -23.85 -0.51 -27.86
N THR A 406 -23.68 -0.68 -26.55
CA THR A 406 -24.78 -1.00 -25.62
C THR A 406 -25.37 0.23 -24.92
N VAL A 407 -24.50 1.11 -24.41
CA VAL A 407 -24.86 2.25 -23.56
C VAL A 407 -24.43 3.59 -24.15
N GLY A 408 -23.66 3.56 -25.24
CA GLY A 408 -23.31 4.73 -26.02
C GLY A 408 -24.46 5.25 -26.87
N ALA A 409 -24.18 6.29 -27.65
CA ALA A 409 -25.23 7.16 -28.18
C ALA A 409 -26.22 6.54 -29.19
N ASN A 410 -25.97 5.38 -29.84
CA ASN A 410 -26.48 5.26 -31.22
C ASN A 410 -27.06 3.93 -31.77
N ALA A 411 -27.64 3.03 -30.96
CA ALA A 411 -28.53 2.01 -31.52
C ALA A 411 -29.79 1.77 -30.68
N ASN A 412 -29.61 1.27 -29.46
CA ASN A 412 -30.75 0.94 -28.58
C ASN A 412 -31.60 2.15 -28.22
N ARG A 413 -30.98 3.31 -27.97
CA ARG A 413 -31.71 4.54 -27.70
C ARG A 413 -32.65 4.92 -28.84
N ARG A 414 -32.12 4.92 -30.07
CA ARG A 414 -32.93 5.30 -31.24
C ARG A 414 -34.04 4.29 -31.50
N ALA A 415 -33.76 2.99 -31.31
CA ALA A 415 -34.76 1.94 -31.45
C ALA A 415 -35.88 2.09 -30.41
N ILE A 416 -35.54 2.28 -29.13
CA ILE A 416 -36.51 2.48 -28.04
C ILE A 416 -37.28 3.80 -28.23
N ASP A 417 -36.62 4.90 -28.60
CA ASP A 417 -37.27 6.18 -28.88
C ASP A 417 -38.23 6.09 -30.08
N THR A 418 -37.88 5.29 -31.10
CA THR A 418 -38.75 5.05 -32.26
C THR A 418 -39.96 4.22 -31.87
N LEU A 419 -39.75 3.13 -31.12
CA LEU A 419 -40.79 2.22 -30.66
C LEU A 419 -41.80 2.93 -29.75
N THR A 420 -41.33 3.66 -28.74
CA THR A 420 -42.19 4.39 -27.78
C THR A 420 -42.96 5.56 -28.40
N ARG A 421 -42.58 6.04 -29.58
CA ARG A 421 -43.33 7.08 -30.33
C ARG A 421 -44.30 6.49 -31.36
N GLY A 422 -44.19 5.20 -31.66
CA GLY A 422 -44.99 4.50 -32.66
C GLY A 422 -46.45 4.31 -32.24
N GLU A 423 -47.30 4.00 -33.22
CA GLU A 423 -48.73 3.72 -32.97
C GLU A 423 -48.94 2.45 -32.14
N GLU A 424 -48.08 1.45 -32.33
CA GLU A 424 -48.15 0.18 -31.60
C GLU A 424 -47.94 0.36 -30.09
N TRP A 425 -47.02 1.25 -29.69
CA TRP A 425 -46.83 1.60 -28.29
C TRP A 425 -48.05 2.33 -27.71
N ARG A 426 -48.63 3.27 -28.46
CA ARG A 426 -49.83 4.00 -28.02
C ARG A 426 -51.02 3.07 -27.83
N GLU A 427 -51.19 2.10 -28.72
CA GLU A 427 -52.22 1.06 -28.57
C GLU A 427 -51.93 0.18 -27.34
N PHE A 428 -50.69 -0.30 -27.19
CA PHE A 428 -50.29 -1.11 -26.04
C PHE A 428 -50.53 -0.39 -24.71
N GLU A 429 -50.12 0.87 -24.62
CA GLU A 429 -50.36 1.75 -23.47
C GLU A 429 -51.85 1.93 -23.20
N ALA A 430 -52.64 2.25 -24.24
CA ALA A 430 -54.08 2.41 -24.10
C ALA A 430 -54.73 1.13 -23.57
N LEU A 431 -54.48 -0.01 -24.22
CA LEU A 431 -55.02 -1.32 -23.82
C LEU A 431 -54.64 -1.70 -22.39
N SER A 432 -53.41 -1.37 -21.94
CA SER A 432 -52.96 -1.66 -20.57
C SER A 432 -53.73 -0.93 -19.46
N ASN A 433 -54.53 0.08 -19.83
CA ASN A 433 -55.38 0.83 -18.90
C ASN A 433 -56.79 0.24 -18.76
N LEU A 434 -57.13 -0.78 -19.54
CA LEU A 434 -58.39 -1.51 -19.36
C LEU A 434 -58.40 -2.21 -18.01
N SER A 435 -59.53 -2.16 -17.29
CA SER A 435 -59.59 -2.74 -15.95
C SER A 435 -59.40 -4.26 -15.94
N ILE A 436 -59.76 -4.92 -17.05
CA ILE A 436 -59.90 -6.38 -17.14
C ILE A 436 -58.63 -7.13 -17.56
N VAL A 437 -57.61 -6.43 -18.06
CA VAL A 437 -56.38 -7.05 -18.59
C VAL A 437 -55.32 -7.21 -17.50
N ASN A 438 -54.53 -8.29 -17.56
CA ASN A 438 -53.37 -8.48 -16.69
C ASN A 438 -52.26 -7.48 -17.05
N ARG A 439 -51.84 -6.65 -16.09
CA ARG A 439 -50.86 -5.57 -16.33
C ARG A 439 -49.39 -6.01 -16.28
N GLN A 440 -49.10 -7.30 -16.17
CA GLN A 440 -47.73 -7.84 -16.07
C GLN A 440 -46.84 -7.43 -17.25
N HIS A 441 -47.32 -7.55 -18.49
CA HIS A 441 -46.54 -7.14 -19.67
C HIS A 441 -46.24 -5.64 -19.68
N TRP A 442 -47.19 -4.81 -19.24
CA TRP A 442 -46.98 -3.38 -19.08
C TRP A 442 -45.90 -3.07 -18.03
N GLN A 443 -45.98 -3.69 -16.86
CA GLN A 443 -44.99 -3.52 -15.80
C GLN A 443 -43.59 -3.94 -16.26
N GLN A 444 -43.48 -5.04 -16.99
CA GLN A 444 -42.23 -5.52 -17.56
C GLN A 444 -41.65 -4.52 -18.58
N ALA A 445 -42.48 -4.00 -19.49
CA ALA A 445 -42.06 -2.99 -20.46
C ALA A 445 -41.59 -1.69 -19.79
N ILE A 446 -42.29 -1.22 -18.76
CA ILE A 446 -41.88 -0.03 -17.98
C ILE A 446 -40.55 -0.28 -17.26
N ALA A 447 -40.36 -1.44 -16.63
CA ALA A 447 -39.10 -1.79 -15.98
C ALA A 447 -37.92 -1.81 -16.98
N MET A 448 -38.13 -2.32 -18.19
CA MET A 448 -37.13 -2.30 -19.26
C MET A 448 -36.81 -0.87 -19.72
N LEU A 449 -37.82 0.02 -19.82
CA LEU A 449 -37.62 1.44 -20.15
C LEU A 449 -36.85 2.19 -19.06
N GLU A 450 -37.13 1.92 -17.78
CA GLU A 450 -36.36 2.49 -16.66
C GLU A 450 -34.90 2.02 -16.69
N GLN A 451 -34.67 0.73 -16.96
CA GLN A 451 -33.32 0.19 -17.15
C GLN A 451 -32.61 0.86 -18.34
N ALA A 452 -33.29 1.07 -19.46
CA ALA A 452 -32.74 1.78 -20.62
C ALA A 452 -32.30 3.20 -20.22
N ARG A 453 -33.18 3.91 -19.51
CA ARG A 453 -32.93 5.29 -19.06
C ARG A 453 -31.75 5.43 -18.12
N GLY A 454 -31.59 4.47 -17.21
CA GLY A 454 -30.47 4.44 -16.26
C GLY A 454 -29.13 4.02 -16.89
N SER A 455 -29.14 3.46 -18.09
CA SER A 455 -27.95 2.88 -18.72
C SER A 455 -27.14 3.85 -19.58
N PHE A 456 -27.58 5.09 -19.77
CA PHE A 456 -26.91 6.03 -20.70
C PHE A 456 -25.56 6.55 -20.19
N CYS A 457 -24.60 6.65 -21.11
CA CYS A 457 -23.29 7.20 -20.80
C CYS A 457 -22.67 7.93 -22.00
N ASP A 458 -22.42 9.24 -21.82
CA ASP A 458 -21.76 10.11 -22.81
C ASP A 458 -20.28 10.42 -22.44
N LEU A 459 -19.72 9.74 -21.43
CA LEU A 459 -18.35 9.96 -21.00
C LEU A 459 -17.34 9.45 -22.04
N ASN A 460 -16.15 10.07 -22.08
CA ASN A 460 -15.04 9.58 -22.88
C ASN A 460 -14.41 8.33 -22.24
N VAL A 461 -15.02 7.18 -22.49
CA VAL A 461 -14.64 5.90 -21.88
C VAL A 461 -13.20 5.51 -22.21
N ARG A 462 -12.71 5.77 -23.42
CA ARG A 462 -11.31 5.44 -23.78
C ARG A 462 -10.29 6.18 -22.92
N GLN A 463 -10.56 7.45 -22.62
CA GLN A 463 -9.70 8.23 -21.73
C GLN A 463 -9.79 7.71 -20.28
N LEU A 464 -10.99 7.40 -19.79
CA LEU A 464 -11.20 6.85 -18.45
C LEU A 464 -10.52 5.49 -18.26
N LEU A 465 -10.57 4.64 -19.28
CA LEU A 465 -9.94 3.32 -19.27
C LEU A 465 -8.40 3.39 -19.19
N GLY A 466 -7.82 4.56 -19.47
CA GLY A 466 -6.41 4.90 -19.21
C GLY A 466 -5.98 4.75 -17.76
N GLU A 467 -6.90 4.97 -16.82
CA GLU A 467 -6.59 5.01 -15.39
C GLU A 467 -7.26 3.89 -14.60
N ARG A 468 -8.46 3.47 -15.02
CA ARG A 468 -9.29 2.49 -14.30
C ARG A 468 -9.96 1.54 -15.29
N PRO A 469 -10.18 0.26 -14.94
CA PRO A 469 -10.66 -0.74 -15.91
C PRO A 469 -12.18 -0.74 -16.13
N ALA A 470 -12.90 0.30 -15.68
CA ALA A 470 -14.36 0.38 -15.78
C ALA A 470 -14.85 1.82 -15.95
N CYS A 471 -16.03 1.97 -16.54
CA CYS A 471 -16.70 3.26 -16.66
C CYS A 471 -17.46 3.61 -15.37
N VAL A 472 -17.62 4.91 -15.09
CA VAL A 472 -18.35 5.41 -13.91
C VAL A 472 -19.87 5.24 -14.05
N CYS A 473 -20.38 4.98 -15.26
CA CYS A 473 -21.81 4.72 -15.51
C CYS A 473 -22.32 3.37 -15.00
N SER A 474 -21.50 2.59 -14.29
CA SER A 474 -21.83 1.25 -13.79
C SER A 474 -22.11 0.21 -14.88
N PHE A 475 -21.70 0.47 -16.13
CA PHE A 475 -21.69 -0.54 -17.18
C PHE A 475 -20.78 -1.72 -16.81
N ARG A 476 -21.26 -2.94 -17.10
CA ARG A 476 -20.59 -4.22 -16.81
C ARG A 476 -20.52 -5.05 -18.10
N LEU A 477 -19.37 -5.66 -18.38
CA LEU A 477 -19.20 -6.52 -19.56
C LEU A 477 -20.16 -7.71 -19.52
N ALA A 478 -20.35 -8.30 -18.34
CA ALA A 478 -21.29 -9.42 -18.14
C ALA A 478 -22.76 -9.06 -18.49
N ARG A 479 -23.12 -7.76 -18.46
CA ARG A 479 -24.47 -7.29 -18.80
C ARG A 479 -24.57 -6.74 -20.22
N ALA A 480 -23.47 -6.70 -20.97
CA ALA A 480 -23.44 -6.12 -22.31
C ALA A 480 -24.46 -6.78 -23.25
N ALA A 481 -24.52 -8.11 -23.27
CA ALA A 481 -25.47 -8.85 -24.10
C ALA A 481 -26.94 -8.55 -23.74
N ASN A 482 -27.26 -8.47 -22.45
CA ASN A 482 -28.62 -8.16 -21.98
C ASN A 482 -29.00 -6.72 -22.34
N LEU A 483 -28.08 -5.77 -22.19
CA LEU A 483 -28.31 -4.38 -22.58
C LEU A 483 -28.43 -4.23 -24.09
N ALA A 484 -27.64 -4.97 -24.88
CA ALA A 484 -27.72 -4.99 -26.34
C ALA A 484 -29.10 -5.44 -26.83
N ARG A 485 -29.70 -6.44 -26.17
CA ARG A 485 -31.01 -7.01 -26.51
C ARG A 485 -32.21 -6.21 -26.04
N LEU A 486 -32.02 -5.20 -25.19
CA LEU A 486 -33.10 -4.50 -24.50
C LEU A 486 -34.18 -3.94 -25.45
N ALA A 487 -33.78 -3.40 -26.61
CA ALA A 487 -34.75 -2.90 -27.59
C ALA A 487 -35.59 -4.03 -28.21
N GLN A 488 -34.96 -5.18 -28.52
CA GLN A 488 -35.67 -6.34 -29.06
C GLN A 488 -36.59 -6.96 -28.00
N ASP A 489 -36.09 -7.17 -26.78
CA ASP A 489 -36.88 -7.74 -25.69
C ASP A 489 -38.10 -6.84 -25.34
N LEU A 490 -37.96 -5.52 -25.50
CA LEU A 490 -39.07 -4.56 -25.37
C LEU A 490 -40.09 -4.70 -26.50
N THR A 491 -39.64 -4.84 -27.75
CA THR A 491 -40.51 -5.12 -28.91
C THR A 491 -41.30 -6.41 -28.68
N ASP A 492 -40.60 -7.49 -28.30
CA ASP A 492 -41.23 -8.78 -28.04
C ASP A 492 -42.26 -8.64 -26.91
N THR A 493 -41.92 -7.98 -25.80
CA THR A 493 -42.85 -7.76 -24.68
C THR A 493 -44.10 -6.96 -25.10
N LEU A 494 -43.93 -5.96 -25.96
CA LEU A 494 -45.02 -5.16 -26.51
C LEU A 494 -45.94 -6.01 -27.41
N GLU A 495 -45.37 -6.82 -28.31
CA GLU A 495 -46.13 -7.68 -29.20
C GLU A 495 -46.94 -8.74 -28.43
N HIS A 496 -46.29 -9.44 -27.49
CA HIS A 496 -46.94 -10.41 -26.62
C HIS A 496 -48.06 -9.76 -25.79
N GLY A 497 -47.80 -8.60 -25.21
CA GLY A 497 -48.78 -7.87 -24.41
C GLY A 497 -50.00 -7.42 -25.24
N ARG A 498 -49.79 -6.87 -26.44
CA ARG A 498 -50.89 -6.51 -27.36
C ARG A 498 -51.73 -7.73 -27.72
N HIS A 499 -51.08 -8.86 -28.03
CA HIS A 499 -51.78 -10.10 -28.34
C HIS A 499 -52.61 -10.61 -27.16
N ALA A 500 -52.04 -10.63 -25.95
CA ALA A 500 -52.73 -11.05 -24.72
C ALA A 500 -53.95 -10.15 -24.41
N TYR A 501 -53.79 -8.83 -24.54
CA TYR A 501 -54.89 -7.88 -24.31
C TYR A 501 -56.01 -8.03 -25.33
N ARG A 502 -55.68 -8.18 -26.62
CA ARG A 502 -56.67 -8.42 -27.68
C ARG A 502 -57.39 -9.76 -27.49
N ARG A 503 -56.68 -10.81 -27.10
CA ARG A 503 -57.26 -12.11 -26.75
C ARG A 503 -58.27 -11.98 -25.60
N THR A 504 -57.92 -11.22 -24.56
CA THR A 504 -58.82 -10.91 -23.44
C THR A 504 -60.11 -10.21 -23.91
N LEU A 505 -60.00 -9.26 -24.83
CA LEU A 505 -61.17 -8.60 -25.42
C LEU A 505 -62.00 -9.55 -26.30
N ALA A 506 -61.37 -10.44 -27.05
CA ALA A 506 -62.05 -11.42 -27.89
C ALA A 506 -62.90 -12.40 -27.07
N LEU A 507 -62.42 -12.81 -25.89
CA LEU A 507 -63.16 -13.63 -24.92
C LEU A 507 -64.46 -12.95 -24.44
N LEU A 508 -64.53 -11.62 -24.55
CA LEU A 508 -65.69 -10.80 -24.15
C LEU A 508 -66.42 -10.18 -25.35
N SER A 509 -66.13 -10.64 -26.57
CA SER A 509 -66.63 -10.06 -27.82
C SER A 509 -68.16 -9.87 -27.84
N THR A 510 -68.92 -10.90 -27.50
CA THR A 510 -70.40 -10.83 -27.53
C THR A 510 -70.95 -9.86 -26.46
N PRO A 511 -70.57 -9.96 -25.18
CA PRO A 511 -70.95 -8.97 -24.17
C PRO A 511 -70.55 -7.53 -24.51
N LEU A 512 -69.33 -7.33 -25.01
CA LEU A 512 -68.82 -6.01 -25.41
C LEU A 512 -69.62 -5.43 -26.57
N ALA A 513 -69.98 -6.25 -27.57
CA ALA A 513 -70.78 -5.79 -28.71
C ALA A 513 -72.14 -5.24 -28.26
N ILE A 514 -72.82 -5.91 -27.32
CA ILE A 514 -74.11 -5.48 -26.77
C ILE A 514 -73.95 -4.17 -25.98
N ALA A 515 -72.94 -4.10 -25.11
CA ALA A 515 -72.68 -2.93 -24.28
C ALA A 515 -72.31 -1.69 -25.11
N LEU A 516 -71.49 -1.86 -26.15
CA LEU A 516 -71.10 -0.80 -27.07
C LEU A 516 -72.27 -0.31 -27.94
N ASP A 517 -73.17 -1.19 -28.40
CA ASP A 517 -74.38 -0.78 -29.12
C ASP A 517 -75.32 0.04 -28.20
N ALA A 518 -75.42 -0.36 -26.93
CA ALA A 518 -76.19 0.38 -25.94
C ALA A 518 -75.59 1.77 -25.64
N ILE A 519 -74.25 1.92 -25.67
CA ILE A 519 -73.57 3.23 -25.62
C ILE A 519 -73.92 4.04 -26.87
N ALA A 520 -73.75 3.46 -28.06
CA ALA A 520 -73.96 4.14 -29.34
C ALA A 520 -75.39 4.67 -29.57
N ARG A 521 -76.41 4.04 -28.95
CA ARG A 521 -77.82 4.49 -28.99
C ARG A 521 -78.13 5.63 -28.03
N LYS A 522 -77.34 5.80 -26.98
CA LYS A 522 -77.54 6.80 -25.92
C LYS A 522 -76.61 8.01 -26.03
N GLU A 523 -75.58 7.92 -26.85
CA GLU A 523 -74.57 8.96 -27.02
C GLU A 523 -75.10 10.12 -27.88
N GLU A 524 -74.91 11.35 -27.42
CA GLU A 524 -75.37 12.57 -28.10
C GLU A 524 -74.36 13.04 -29.15
N ASP A 525 -73.07 12.79 -28.92
CA ASP A 525 -72.03 13.07 -29.91
C ASP A 525 -72.07 12.06 -31.06
N ALA A 526 -72.29 12.56 -32.27
CA ALA A 526 -72.43 11.74 -33.46
C ALA A 526 -71.14 10.98 -33.81
N GLU A 527 -69.96 11.55 -33.51
CA GLU A 527 -68.68 10.90 -33.79
C GLU A 527 -68.44 9.72 -32.84
N THR A 528 -68.62 9.95 -31.54
CA THR A 528 -68.52 8.91 -30.50
C THR A 528 -69.56 7.80 -30.70
N ALA A 529 -70.80 8.15 -31.04
CA ALA A 529 -71.86 7.19 -31.33
C ALA A 529 -71.54 6.33 -32.57
N SER A 530 -70.95 6.92 -33.62
CA SER A 530 -70.50 6.19 -34.81
C SER A 530 -69.37 5.21 -34.49
N ARG A 531 -68.38 5.67 -33.71
CA ARG A 531 -67.23 4.88 -33.26
C ARG A 531 -67.65 3.69 -32.39
N ALA A 532 -68.55 3.91 -31.44
CA ALA A 532 -69.13 2.84 -30.61
C ALA A 532 -69.90 1.80 -31.46
N ARG A 533 -70.67 2.24 -32.46
CA ARG A 533 -71.34 1.36 -33.44
C ARG A 533 -70.36 0.53 -34.26
N HIS A 534 -69.25 1.14 -34.70
CA HIS A 534 -68.20 0.46 -35.44
C HIS A 534 -67.54 -0.64 -34.59
N LEU A 535 -67.15 -0.33 -33.35
CA LEU A 535 -66.56 -1.29 -32.42
C LEU A 535 -67.54 -2.42 -32.08
N SER A 536 -68.80 -2.09 -31.80
CA SER A 536 -69.86 -3.08 -31.57
C SER A 536 -69.98 -4.07 -32.74
N GLY A 537 -70.03 -3.56 -33.98
CA GLY A 537 -70.09 -4.40 -35.17
C GLY A 537 -68.85 -5.28 -35.38
N ALA A 538 -67.66 -4.78 -35.04
CA ALA A 538 -66.42 -5.54 -35.13
C ALA A 538 -66.37 -6.69 -34.12
N PHE A 539 -66.73 -6.43 -32.86
CA PHE A 539 -66.80 -7.47 -31.83
C PHE A 539 -67.89 -8.51 -32.11
N ALA A 540 -69.06 -8.11 -32.61
CA ALA A 540 -70.14 -9.04 -32.96
C ALA A 540 -69.75 -10.01 -34.09
N ARG A 541 -68.89 -9.58 -35.02
CA ARG A 541 -68.40 -10.39 -36.15
C ARG A 541 -67.10 -11.14 -35.84
N GLY A 542 -66.52 -10.95 -34.65
CA GLY A 542 -65.19 -11.48 -34.32
C GLY A 542 -64.10 -10.99 -35.27
N THR A 543 -64.24 -9.78 -35.84
CA THR A 543 -63.27 -9.23 -36.78
C THR A 543 -62.07 -8.67 -36.01
N ASP A 544 -60.84 -8.98 -36.42
CA ASP A 544 -59.65 -8.39 -35.81
C ASP A 544 -59.59 -6.89 -36.09
N LEU A 545 -59.49 -6.09 -35.03
CA LEU A 545 -59.40 -4.63 -35.12
C LEU A 545 -57.94 -4.27 -35.34
N ALA A 546 -57.61 -3.85 -36.56
CA ALA A 546 -56.22 -3.60 -36.97
C ALA A 546 -55.46 -2.71 -35.98
N HIS A 547 -56.03 -1.57 -35.57
CA HIS A 547 -55.51 -0.67 -34.52
C HIS A 547 -56.63 -0.07 -33.68
N LEU A 548 -56.51 -0.18 -32.35
CA LEU A 548 -57.36 0.47 -31.36
C LEU A 548 -56.73 1.79 -30.89
N THR A 549 -57.43 2.90 -31.11
CA THR A 549 -57.00 4.21 -30.61
C THR A 549 -57.41 4.41 -29.16
N HIS A 550 -56.83 5.42 -28.49
CA HIS A 550 -57.18 5.74 -27.10
C HIS A 550 -58.69 6.00 -26.90
N ALA A 551 -59.35 6.66 -27.86
CA ALA A 551 -60.79 6.88 -27.81
C ALA A 551 -61.59 5.57 -27.94
N ASP A 552 -61.09 4.59 -28.69
CA ASP A 552 -61.72 3.27 -28.79
C ASP A 552 -61.61 2.51 -27.47
N VAL A 553 -60.43 2.54 -26.85
CA VAL A 553 -60.19 1.92 -25.54
C VAL A 553 -61.07 2.56 -24.45
N GLN A 554 -61.24 3.89 -24.44
CA GLN A 554 -62.13 4.55 -23.50
C GLN A 554 -63.59 4.08 -23.64
N LEU A 555 -64.07 3.87 -24.88
CA LEU A 555 -65.41 3.33 -25.12
C LEU A 555 -65.53 1.87 -24.66
N ILE A 556 -64.47 1.08 -24.85
CA ILE A 556 -64.42 -0.31 -24.37
C ILE A 556 -64.45 -0.33 -22.83
N GLU A 557 -63.69 0.52 -22.16
CA GLU A 557 -63.69 0.64 -20.69
C GLU A 557 -65.06 1.08 -20.17
N GLN A 558 -65.71 2.06 -20.80
CA GLN A 558 -67.08 2.46 -20.47
C GLN A 558 -68.08 1.30 -20.67
N ALA A 559 -67.89 0.48 -21.70
CA ALA A 559 -68.72 -0.70 -21.95
C ALA A 559 -68.52 -1.75 -20.84
N LEU A 560 -67.27 -2.01 -20.45
CA LEU A 560 -66.92 -2.92 -19.35
C LEU A 560 -67.54 -2.47 -18.03
N GLN A 561 -67.46 -1.17 -17.70
CA GLN A 561 -68.06 -0.61 -16.47
C GLN A 561 -69.59 -0.70 -16.44
N ARG A 562 -70.26 -0.74 -17.60
CA ARG A 562 -71.71 -0.95 -17.70
C ARG A 562 -72.14 -2.40 -17.52
N MET A 563 -71.21 -3.36 -17.67
CA MET A 563 -71.45 -4.78 -17.43
C MET A 563 -71.33 -5.06 -15.93
N ALA A 564 -72.36 -4.73 -15.15
CA ALA A 564 -72.35 -4.77 -13.66
C ALA A 564 -71.98 -6.13 -13.02
N THR A 565 -71.90 -7.21 -13.79
CA THR A 565 -71.37 -8.52 -13.38
C THR A 565 -70.52 -9.09 -14.53
N PRO A 566 -69.27 -9.52 -14.28
CA PRO A 566 -68.43 -10.11 -15.32
C PRO A 566 -69.09 -11.41 -15.81
N PRO A 567 -69.39 -11.54 -17.11
CA PRO A 567 -69.94 -12.77 -17.67
C PRO A 567 -68.92 -13.89 -17.50
N PRO A 568 -69.36 -15.15 -17.31
CA PRO A 568 -68.45 -16.28 -17.28
C PRO A 568 -67.68 -16.37 -18.60
N VAL A 569 -66.37 -16.47 -18.50
CA VAL A 569 -65.48 -16.53 -19.66
C VAL A 569 -65.20 -17.98 -19.95
N ARG A 570 -65.60 -18.43 -21.15
CA ARG A 570 -65.27 -19.77 -21.63
C ARG A 570 -63.87 -19.78 -22.19
N VAL A 571 -63.02 -20.63 -21.64
CA VAL A 571 -61.64 -20.75 -22.09
C VAL A 571 -61.36 -22.20 -22.44
N HIS A 572 -60.80 -22.42 -23.61
CA HIS A 572 -60.33 -23.73 -24.01
C HIS A 572 -58.93 -23.96 -23.45
N MET A 573 -58.76 -25.11 -22.79
CA MET A 573 -57.43 -25.56 -22.41
C MET A 573 -56.66 -25.86 -23.71
N PRO A 574 -55.43 -25.36 -23.87
CA PRO A 574 -54.62 -25.69 -25.04
C PRO A 574 -54.22 -27.17 -24.92
N ALA A 575 -55.02 -28.07 -25.49
CA ALA A 575 -54.82 -29.52 -25.39
C ALA A 575 -54.31 -30.11 -26.72
N SER A 576 -54.62 -29.49 -27.86
CA SER A 576 -54.38 -30.03 -29.19
C SER A 576 -53.02 -29.70 -29.81
N GLU A 577 -52.27 -28.73 -29.28
CA GLU A 577 -51.03 -28.24 -29.91
C GLU A 577 -49.74 -28.67 -29.19
N PHE A 578 -49.86 -29.43 -28.11
CA PHE A 578 -48.72 -29.80 -27.29
C PHE A 578 -48.27 -31.23 -27.60
N GLY A 579 -47.14 -31.35 -28.32
CA GLY A 579 -46.42 -32.61 -28.45
C GLY A 579 -45.85 -33.10 -27.11
N LEU A 580 -44.85 -33.99 -27.16
CA LEU A 580 -44.16 -34.44 -25.95
C LEU A 580 -43.37 -33.26 -25.33
N LEU A 581 -43.78 -32.82 -24.14
CA LEU A 581 -43.14 -31.75 -23.38
C LEU A 581 -42.51 -32.31 -22.10
N THR A 582 -41.39 -31.70 -21.68
CA THR A 582 -40.87 -31.90 -20.33
C THR A 582 -41.81 -31.26 -19.29
N ARG A 583 -41.68 -31.68 -18.03
CA ARG A 583 -42.48 -31.14 -16.92
C ARG A 583 -42.32 -29.61 -16.79
N ASP A 584 -41.11 -29.10 -17.00
CA ASP A 584 -40.81 -27.69 -16.85
C ASP A 584 -41.38 -26.87 -18.02
N GLU A 585 -41.30 -27.40 -19.25
CA GLU A 585 -41.92 -26.78 -20.43
C GLU A 585 -43.45 -26.74 -20.32
N LEU A 586 -44.07 -27.82 -19.83
CA LEU A 586 -45.51 -27.87 -19.59
C LEU A 586 -45.94 -26.82 -18.55
N ARG A 587 -45.18 -26.70 -17.45
CA ARG A 587 -45.43 -25.69 -16.42
C ARG A 587 -45.29 -24.27 -16.97
N ALA A 588 -44.23 -23.99 -17.74
CA ALA A 588 -44.02 -22.67 -18.34
C ALA A 588 -45.18 -22.27 -19.26
N ARG A 589 -45.67 -23.20 -20.10
CA ARG A 589 -46.81 -22.95 -20.99
C ARG A 589 -48.12 -22.77 -20.26
N LEU A 590 -48.38 -23.56 -19.22
CA LEU A 590 -49.58 -23.39 -18.39
C LEU A 590 -49.57 -22.05 -17.66
N ASN A 591 -48.42 -21.65 -17.11
CA ASN A 591 -48.28 -20.34 -16.47
C ASN A 591 -48.48 -19.20 -17.48
N GLN A 592 -47.88 -19.30 -18.67
CA GLN A 592 -48.12 -18.32 -19.73
C GLN A 592 -49.60 -18.23 -20.10
N TRP A 593 -50.28 -19.37 -20.27
CA TRP A 593 -51.72 -19.39 -20.56
C TRP A 593 -52.56 -18.79 -19.42
N LEU A 594 -52.18 -19.04 -18.15
CA LEU A 594 -52.83 -18.43 -16.99
C LEU A 594 -52.59 -16.90 -16.93
N ASP A 595 -51.37 -16.45 -17.21
CA ASP A 595 -51.00 -15.04 -17.24
C ASP A 595 -51.77 -14.28 -18.35
N GLU A 596 -52.20 -14.98 -19.40
CA GLU A 596 -53.02 -14.46 -20.50
C GLU A 596 -54.53 -14.37 -20.18
N LEU A 597 -54.98 -14.82 -19.00
CA LEU A 597 -56.37 -14.72 -18.56
C LEU A 597 -56.71 -13.33 -17.96
N PRO A 598 -58.00 -12.94 -17.91
CA PRO A 598 -58.43 -11.69 -17.27
C PRO A 598 -58.04 -11.63 -15.78
N ASP A 599 -57.63 -10.45 -15.31
CA ASP A 599 -57.12 -10.22 -13.94
C ASP A 599 -58.26 -10.11 -12.89
N HIS A 600 -59.50 -9.92 -13.34
CA HIS A 600 -60.69 -9.83 -12.49
C HIS A 600 -61.23 -11.21 -12.10
N PRO A 601 -62.02 -11.32 -11.01
CA PRO A 601 -62.73 -12.56 -10.64
C PRO A 601 -63.87 -12.84 -11.63
N ALA A 602 -63.53 -13.13 -12.89
CA ALA A 602 -64.43 -13.72 -13.85
C ALA A 602 -64.51 -15.22 -13.56
N LEU A 603 -65.72 -15.77 -13.55
CA LEU A 603 -65.89 -17.22 -13.50
C LEU A 603 -65.36 -17.80 -14.81
N VAL A 604 -64.24 -18.49 -14.75
CA VAL A 604 -63.65 -19.16 -15.91
C VAL A 604 -64.29 -20.55 -16.05
N GLU A 605 -65.01 -20.76 -17.13
CA GLU A 605 -65.51 -22.08 -17.53
C GLU A 605 -64.48 -22.72 -18.47
N VAL A 606 -63.75 -23.73 -17.98
CA VAL A 606 -62.78 -24.46 -18.80
C VAL A 606 -63.52 -25.53 -19.58
N VAL A 607 -63.60 -25.36 -20.90
CA VAL A 607 -64.34 -26.27 -21.80
C VAL A 607 -63.35 -27.23 -22.46
N GLY A 608 -63.52 -28.54 -22.26
CA GLY A 608 -62.74 -29.59 -22.93
C GLY A 608 -63.17 -29.78 -24.38
N GLU A 609 -62.25 -30.22 -25.25
CA GLU A 609 -62.52 -30.45 -26.69
C GLU A 609 -63.70 -31.42 -26.97
N SER A 610 -64.11 -32.23 -25.99
CA SER A 610 -65.23 -33.18 -26.14
C SER A 610 -66.63 -32.55 -26.16
N ASP A 611 -66.78 -31.26 -25.84
CA ASP A 611 -68.08 -30.57 -25.82
C ASP A 611 -68.36 -29.72 -27.08
N ALA A 612 -67.42 -29.65 -28.04
CA ALA A 612 -67.56 -28.83 -29.24
C ALA A 612 -68.50 -29.44 -30.32
N ASP A 613 -68.83 -30.74 -30.22
CA ASP A 613 -69.63 -31.46 -31.23
C ASP A 613 -71.13 -31.60 -30.88
N ALA A 614 -71.63 -30.94 -29.83
CA ALA A 614 -73.03 -31.07 -29.39
C ALA A 614 -73.83 -29.75 -29.32
N GLY A 615 -73.39 -28.68 -29.98
CA GLY A 615 -74.05 -27.36 -30.01
C GLY A 615 -74.67 -27.00 -31.35
#